data_AF-A0A483C174-F1
#
_entry.id   AF-A0A483C174-F1
#
_cell.length_a   1.000
_cell.length_b   1.000
_cell.length_c   1.000
_cell.angle_alpha   90.00
_cell.angle_beta   90.00
_cell.angle_gamma   90.00
#
_symmetry.space_group_name_H-M   'P 1'
#
loop_
_entity.id
_entity.type
_entity.pdbx_description
1 polymer ?
#
loop_
_entity_poly.entity_id
_entity_poly.type
_entity_poly.pdbx_seq_one_letter_code
_entity_poly.pdbx_strand_id
1 'polypeptide(L)'
;MKQLITVKQNSTKELIIKKSRFIADIYPLKEEQEAKKIIENVRKKNPNANHVVFAYTVGLNREIQRMSDNGEPVGTAGKPVLDAITKNNLINVLITVTRYFGGIKLGAGGLIRAYSQSASQTIENAQLATLVNYDRLQLIFDYSLIDKLKYFIEKQKAVVMETNYQTKVQAVILVETSDSKNFQKRLIDLFSGRIIVKKINEELRPSIIENE
;
A
#
# COMPACT_ATOMS: atom_id res chain seq x y z
N MET A 1 5.48 -15.63 -11.18
CA MET A 1 4.23 -15.02 -10.66
C MET A 1 4.36 -13.52 -10.77
N LYS A 2 3.30 -12.80 -11.16
CA LYS A 2 3.33 -11.33 -11.24
C LYS A 2 3.40 -10.76 -9.82
N GLN A 3 4.37 -9.90 -9.52
CA GLN A 3 4.43 -9.23 -8.22
C GLN A 3 3.22 -8.32 -8.04
N LEU A 4 2.58 -8.40 -6.88
CA LEU A 4 1.43 -7.58 -6.50
C LEU A 4 1.94 -6.28 -5.86
N ILE A 5 2.10 -5.23 -6.66
CA ILE A 5 2.75 -3.99 -6.22
C ILE A 5 1.70 -2.98 -5.74
N THR A 6 1.92 -2.40 -4.57
CA THR A 6 1.12 -1.33 -3.99
C THR A 6 2.04 -0.24 -3.41
N VAL A 7 1.47 0.77 -2.75
CA VAL A 7 2.24 1.73 -1.94
C VAL A 7 2.11 1.40 -0.47
N LYS A 8 3.18 1.59 0.31
CA LYS A 8 3.16 1.29 1.74
C LYS A 8 2.39 2.33 2.56
N GLN A 9 2.51 3.60 2.16
CA GLN A 9 1.95 4.74 2.85
C GLN A 9 1.67 5.86 1.86
N ASN A 10 0.93 6.87 2.32
CA ASN A 10 0.63 8.04 1.51
C ASN A 10 1.91 8.77 1.11
N SER A 11 1.93 9.33 -0.10
CA SER A 11 3.01 10.17 -0.59
C SER A 11 2.44 11.30 -1.43
N THR A 12 3.14 12.43 -1.47
CA THR A 12 2.69 13.64 -2.19
C THR A 12 3.84 14.19 -3.00
N LYS A 13 3.54 14.67 -4.21
CA LYS A 13 4.46 15.43 -5.05
C LYS A 13 3.76 16.64 -5.65
N GLU A 14 4.44 17.77 -5.63
CA GLU A 14 3.98 18.99 -6.29
C GLU A 14 4.80 19.29 -7.54
N LEU A 15 4.12 19.76 -8.58
CA LEU A 15 4.71 20.27 -9.81
C LEU A 15 4.12 21.62 -10.21
N ILE A 16 4.97 22.51 -10.72
CA ILE A 16 4.55 23.76 -11.36
C ILE A 16 4.80 23.65 -12.86
N ILE A 17 3.74 23.74 -13.67
CA ILE A 17 3.81 23.66 -15.13
C ILE A 17 3.07 24.86 -15.71
N LYS A 18 3.79 25.73 -16.42
CA LYS A 18 3.25 26.98 -16.98
C LYS A 18 2.41 27.77 -15.95
N LYS A 19 3.00 28.01 -14.77
CA LYS A 19 2.39 28.65 -13.59
C LYS A 19 1.22 27.89 -12.94
N SER A 20 0.69 26.84 -13.56
CA SER A 20 -0.34 26.01 -12.94
C SER A 20 0.33 25.06 -11.95
N ARG A 21 -0.26 24.92 -10.76
CA ARG A 21 0.23 24.03 -9.71
C ARG A 21 -0.56 22.73 -9.73
N PHE A 22 0.14 21.60 -9.71
CA PHE A 22 -0.41 20.26 -9.66
C PHE A 22 0.15 19.57 -8.42
N ILE A 23 -0.73 19.25 -7.47
CA ILE A 23 -0.39 18.53 -6.25
C ILE A 23 -0.98 17.13 -6.41
N ALA A 24 -0.13 16.15 -6.60
CA ALA A 24 -0.51 14.77 -6.73
C ALA A 24 -0.25 14.01 -5.43
N ASP A 25 -1.28 13.35 -4.92
CA ASP A 25 -1.21 12.52 -3.73
C ASP A 25 -1.52 11.07 -4.13
N ILE A 26 -0.76 10.12 -3.61
CA ILE A 26 -1.01 8.69 -3.75
C ILE A 26 -1.30 8.08 -2.38
N TYR A 27 -2.29 7.18 -2.34
CA TYR A 27 -2.79 6.54 -1.13
C TYR A 27 -2.89 5.03 -1.37
N PRO A 28 -2.50 4.17 -0.41
CA PRO A 28 -2.91 2.78 -0.40
C PRO A 28 -4.40 2.69 -0.09
N LEU A 29 -5.06 1.68 -0.66
CA LEU A 29 -6.46 1.37 -0.43
C LEU A 29 -6.62 -0.05 0.08
N LYS A 30 -7.59 -0.29 0.95
CA LYS A 30 -8.08 -1.64 1.25
C LYS A 30 -9.35 -1.98 0.48
N GLU A 31 -10.17 -0.98 0.22
CA GLU A 31 -11.49 -1.13 -0.39
C GLU A 31 -11.92 0.13 -1.15
N GLU A 32 -12.93 0.01 -2.01
CA GLU A 32 -13.43 1.14 -2.80
C GLU A 32 -14.05 2.25 -1.92
N GLN A 33 -14.64 1.90 -0.79
CA GLN A 33 -15.29 2.88 0.09
C GLN A 33 -14.30 3.86 0.71
N GLU A 34 -13.06 3.41 0.95
CA GLU A 34 -11.96 4.27 1.42
C GLU A 34 -11.60 5.33 0.37
N ALA A 35 -11.54 4.96 -0.91
CA ALA A 35 -11.22 5.89 -1.99
C ALA A 35 -12.22 7.06 -2.04
N LYS A 36 -13.52 6.79 -1.92
CA LYS A 36 -14.57 7.82 -1.92
C LYS A 36 -14.38 8.81 -0.76
N LYS A 37 -14.14 8.30 0.45
CA LYS A 37 -13.89 9.13 1.65
C LYS A 37 -12.64 10.00 1.48
N ILE A 38 -11.55 9.44 0.95
CA ILE A 38 -10.31 10.20 0.73
C ILE A 38 -10.53 11.30 -0.31
N ILE A 39 -11.17 11.00 -1.45
CA ILE A 39 -11.46 12.00 -2.50
C ILE A 39 -12.28 13.18 -1.94
N GLU A 40 -13.31 12.91 -1.14
CA GLU A 40 -14.10 13.96 -0.49
C GLU A 40 -13.25 14.80 0.47
N ASN A 41 -12.38 14.16 1.25
CA ASN A 41 -11.48 14.87 2.16
C ASN A 41 -10.46 15.74 1.41
N VAL A 42 -9.91 15.27 0.29
CA VAL A 42 -8.99 16.06 -0.55
C VAL A 42 -9.72 17.28 -1.12
N ARG A 43 -10.96 17.12 -1.59
CA ARG A 43 -11.80 18.24 -2.05
C ARG A 43 -12.05 19.26 -0.94
N LYS A 44 -12.44 18.81 0.26
CA LYS A 44 -12.68 19.68 1.42
C LYS A 44 -11.43 20.44 1.86
N LYS A 45 -10.25 19.82 1.77
CA LYS A 45 -8.96 20.46 2.08
C LYS A 45 -8.51 21.47 1.02
N ASN A 46 -9.03 21.38 -0.19
CA ASN A 46 -8.62 22.21 -1.33
C ASN A 46 -9.83 22.95 -1.95
N PRO A 47 -10.56 23.79 -1.19
CA PRO A 47 -11.79 24.43 -1.67
C PRO A 47 -11.56 25.39 -2.84
N ASN A 48 -10.35 25.93 -2.97
CA ASN A 48 -9.97 26.87 -4.03
C ASN A 48 -9.31 26.20 -5.25
N ALA A 49 -9.22 24.86 -5.28
CA ALA A 49 -8.70 24.16 -6.44
C ALA A 49 -9.68 24.24 -7.61
N ASN A 50 -9.14 24.37 -8.82
CA ASN A 50 -9.96 24.34 -10.04
C ASN A 50 -10.48 22.93 -10.30
N HIS A 51 -9.62 21.93 -10.08
CA HIS A 51 -9.93 20.52 -10.33
C HIS A 51 -9.26 19.64 -9.26
N VAL A 52 -9.98 18.63 -8.80
CA VAL A 52 -9.48 17.49 -8.04
C VAL A 52 -9.77 16.23 -8.85
N VAL A 53 -8.84 15.95 -9.76
CA VAL A 53 -8.84 14.78 -10.63
C VAL A 53 -8.45 13.55 -9.82
N PHE A 54 -8.97 12.39 -10.17
CA PHE A 54 -8.55 11.15 -9.51
C PHE A 54 -8.55 9.97 -10.46
N ALA A 55 -7.77 8.95 -10.10
CA ALA A 55 -7.92 7.59 -10.57
C ALA A 55 -7.54 6.60 -9.47
N TYR A 56 -8.19 5.44 -9.43
CA TYR A 56 -7.85 4.39 -8.48
C TYR A 56 -8.08 2.99 -9.05
N THR A 57 -7.37 2.03 -8.46
CA THR A 57 -7.56 0.61 -8.68
C THR A 57 -7.77 -0.10 -7.34
N VAL A 58 -8.70 -1.06 -7.28
CA VAL A 58 -8.94 -1.91 -6.11
C VAL A 58 -9.09 -3.36 -6.56
N GLY A 59 -8.53 -4.25 -5.74
CA GLY A 59 -8.46 -5.69 -5.94
C GLY A 59 -7.16 -6.14 -6.62
N LEU A 60 -6.81 -7.41 -6.44
CA LEU A 60 -5.50 -7.96 -6.82
C LEU A 60 -5.30 -8.03 -8.34
N ASN A 61 -6.40 -8.06 -9.10
CA ASN A 61 -6.39 -8.00 -10.56
C ASN A 61 -6.88 -6.66 -11.09
N ARG A 62 -7.10 -5.66 -10.21
CA ARG A 62 -7.71 -4.36 -10.54
C ARG A 62 -9.13 -4.53 -11.07
N GLU A 63 -9.91 -5.36 -10.38
CA GLU A 63 -11.32 -5.65 -10.62
C GLU A 63 -12.14 -4.36 -10.67
N ILE A 64 -11.77 -3.39 -9.84
CA ILE A 64 -12.36 -2.05 -9.84
C ILE A 64 -11.32 -1.07 -10.34
N GLN A 65 -11.68 -0.32 -11.38
CA GLN A 65 -10.92 0.83 -11.89
C GLN A 65 -11.87 2.00 -12.09
N ARG A 66 -11.50 3.16 -11.58
CA ARG A 66 -12.29 4.38 -11.72
C ARG A 66 -11.35 5.56 -11.95
N MET A 67 -11.86 6.54 -12.68
CA MET A 67 -11.18 7.80 -12.94
C MET A 67 -12.21 8.92 -13.13
N SER A 68 -11.78 10.16 -12.90
CA SER A 68 -12.58 11.34 -13.18
C SER A 68 -11.69 12.50 -13.62
N ASP A 69 -12.06 13.14 -14.72
CA ASP A 69 -11.44 14.38 -15.19
C ASP A 69 -11.86 15.61 -14.36
N ASN A 70 -12.87 15.48 -13.49
CA ASN A 70 -13.38 16.55 -12.60
C ASN A 70 -13.48 17.95 -13.26
N GLY A 71 -14.11 18.03 -14.42
CA GLY A 71 -14.33 19.29 -15.14
C GLY A 71 -13.19 19.71 -16.06
N GLU A 72 -12.06 18.99 -16.08
CA GLU A 72 -11.10 19.07 -17.19
C GLU A 72 -11.73 18.52 -18.48
N PRO A 73 -11.18 18.88 -19.66
CA PRO A 73 -11.59 18.27 -20.92
C PRO A 73 -11.50 16.74 -20.84
N VAL A 74 -12.52 16.07 -21.38
CA VAL A 74 -12.69 14.61 -21.26
C VAL A 74 -11.44 13.87 -21.75
N GLY A 75 -10.97 12.92 -20.93
CA GLY A 75 -9.82 12.07 -21.23
C GLY A 75 -8.46 12.75 -21.08
N THR A 76 -8.41 14.04 -20.71
CA THR A 76 -7.13 14.77 -20.62
C THR A 76 -6.48 14.72 -19.25
N ALA A 77 -7.16 14.19 -18.23
CA ALA A 77 -6.67 14.21 -16.86
C ALA A 77 -6.76 12.84 -16.14
N GLY A 78 -7.98 12.35 -15.88
CA GLY A 78 -8.20 11.10 -15.13
C GLY A 78 -7.62 9.88 -15.84
N LYS A 79 -7.73 9.83 -17.18
CA LYS A 79 -7.17 8.75 -18.00
C LYS A 79 -5.63 8.68 -17.91
N PRO A 80 -4.88 9.78 -18.11
CA PRO A 80 -3.44 9.82 -17.86
C PRO A 80 -3.02 9.34 -16.46
N VAL A 81 -3.78 9.67 -15.41
CA VAL A 81 -3.48 9.22 -14.04
C VAL A 81 -3.71 7.71 -13.90
N LEU A 82 -4.82 7.18 -14.43
CA LEU A 82 -5.10 5.74 -14.42
C LEU A 82 -4.07 4.94 -15.24
N ASP A 83 -3.62 5.50 -16.37
CA ASP A 83 -2.60 4.88 -17.21
C ASP A 83 -1.25 4.82 -16.49
N ALA A 84 -0.89 5.82 -15.69
CA ALA A 84 0.32 5.79 -14.86
C ALA A 84 0.25 4.69 -13.79
N ILE A 85 -0.89 4.54 -13.10
CA ILE A 85 -1.13 3.41 -12.17
C ILE A 85 -0.97 2.08 -12.90
N THR A 86 -1.58 1.97 -14.09
CA THR A 86 -1.62 0.73 -14.87
C THR A 86 -0.26 0.33 -15.41
N LYS A 87 0.52 1.28 -15.92
CA LYS A 87 1.87 1.07 -16.45
C LYS A 87 2.84 0.60 -15.37
N ASN A 88 2.68 1.09 -14.13
CA ASN A 88 3.48 0.67 -12.98
C ASN A 88 2.94 -0.60 -12.29
N ASN A 89 1.92 -1.26 -12.86
CA ASN A 89 1.28 -2.45 -12.30
C ASN A 89 0.79 -2.28 -10.85
N LEU A 90 0.45 -1.05 -10.45
CA LEU A 90 0.00 -0.78 -9.09
C LEU A 90 -1.45 -1.25 -8.90
N ILE A 91 -1.68 -1.86 -7.74
CA ILE A 91 -2.99 -2.31 -7.28
C ILE A 91 -3.31 -1.68 -5.93
N ASN A 92 -4.60 -1.57 -5.61
CA ASN A 92 -5.05 -1.07 -4.31
C ASN A 92 -4.48 0.33 -4.03
N VAL A 93 -4.58 1.23 -5.01
CA VAL A 93 -4.07 2.60 -4.89
C VAL A 93 -5.07 3.62 -5.42
N LEU A 94 -5.09 4.78 -4.79
CA LEU A 94 -5.74 5.99 -5.28
C LEU A 94 -4.68 7.04 -5.56
N ILE A 95 -4.75 7.69 -6.72
CA ILE A 95 -4.04 8.94 -6.97
C ILE A 95 -5.07 10.06 -7.15
N THR A 96 -4.92 11.14 -6.40
CA THR A 96 -5.63 12.41 -6.63
C THR A 96 -4.66 13.45 -7.15
N VAL A 97 -5.07 14.28 -8.10
CA VAL A 97 -4.29 15.42 -8.58
C VAL A 97 -5.12 16.68 -8.44
N THR A 98 -4.72 17.52 -7.48
CA THR A 98 -5.31 18.83 -7.22
C THR A 98 -4.62 19.86 -8.10
N ARG A 99 -5.38 20.53 -8.97
CA ARG A 99 -4.88 21.56 -9.87
C ARG A 99 -5.34 22.94 -9.47
N TYR A 100 -4.40 23.87 -9.40
CA TYR A 100 -4.63 25.31 -9.34
C TYR A 100 -4.16 25.95 -10.65
N PHE A 101 -5.06 26.63 -11.34
CA PHE A 101 -4.80 27.25 -12.64
C PHE A 101 -3.92 28.48 -12.51
N GLY A 102 -2.84 28.53 -13.27
CA GLY A 102 -1.85 29.61 -13.21
C GLY A 102 -2.02 30.74 -14.23
N GLY A 103 -3.18 30.86 -14.87
CA GLY A 103 -3.44 31.88 -15.89
C GLY A 103 -2.98 31.52 -17.32
N ILE A 104 -2.22 30.44 -17.51
CA ILE A 104 -1.75 30.00 -18.84
C ILE A 104 -2.42 28.68 -19.24
N LYS A 105 -3.18 28.69 -20.33
CA LYS A 105 -3.81 27.49 -20.88
C LYS A 105 -2.76 26.49 -21.40
N LEU A 106 -2.91 25.22 -21.04
CA LEU A 106 -2.01 24.14 -21.44
C LEU A 106 -2.41 23.48 -22.77
N GLY A 107 -3.69 23.57 -23.17
CA GLY A 107 -4.28 22.79 -24.25
C GLY A 107 -4.39 21.30 -23.88
N ALA A 108 -5.14 20.52 -24.67
CA ALA A 108 -5.42 19.11 -24.36
C ALA A 108 -4.13 18.28 -24.20
N GLY A 109 -3.19 18.37 -25.15
CA GLY A 109 -1.92 17.65 -25.07
C GLY A 109 -1.03 18.09 -23.90
N GLY A 110 -1.11 19.37 -23.50
CA GLY A 110 -0.39 19.88 -22.33
C GLY A 110 -0.97 19.36 -21.01
N LEU A 111 -2.29 19.23 -20.91
CA LEU A 111 -2.97 18.63 -19.75
C LEU A 111 -2.62 17.15 -19.62
N ILE A 112 -2.70 16.39 -20.71
CA ILE A 112 -2.35 14.96 -20.72
C ILE A 112 -0.94 14.76 -20.16
N ARG A 113 0.04 15.54 -20.65
CA ARG A 113 1.42 15.46 -20.15
C ARG A 113 1.54 15.89 -18.69
N ALA A 114 0.88 16.98 -18.29
CA ALA A 114 0.93 17.47 -16.92
C ALA A 114 0.39 16.45 -15.90
N TYR A 115 -0.77 15.86 -16.16
CA TYR A 115 -1.37 14.85 -15.29
C TYR A 115 -0.58 13.54 -15.28
N SER A 116 -0.11 13.08 -16.44
CA SER A 116 0.75 11.89 -16.53
C SER A 116 2.05 12.07 -15.75
N GLN A 117 2.71 13.23 -15.89
CA GLN A 117 3.94 13.55 -15.18
C GLN A 117 3.72 13.66 -13.68
N SER A 118 2.63 14.32 -13.25
CA SER A 118 2.29 14.46 -11.83
C SER A 118 2.07 13.10 -11.18
N ALA A 119 1.31 12.21 -11.83
CA ALA A 119 1.09 10.85 -11.33
C ALA A 119 2.39 10.03 -11.31
N SER A 120 3.18 10.05 -12.40
CA SER A 120 4.41 9.26 -12.49
C SER A 120 5.45 9.68 -11.44
N GLN A 121 5.68 10.98 -11.27
CA GLN A 121 6.62 11.47 -10.26
C GLN A 121 6.15 11.21 -8.83
N THR A 122 4.84 11.16 -8.59
CA THR A 122 4.31 10.79 -7.27
C THR A 122 4.52 9.31 -6.99
N ILE A 123 4.36 8.45 -8.00
CA ILE A 123 4.67 7.03 -7.91
C ILE A 123 6.16 6.82 -7.64
N GLU A 124 7.04 7.52 -8.35
CA GLU A 124 8.50 7.47 -8.13
C GLU A 124 8.89 7.95 -6.72
N ASN A 125 8.16 8.93 -6.17
CA ASN A 125 8.36 9.44 -4.82
C ASN A 125 7.73 8.55 -3.73
N ALA A 126 6.91 7.56 -4.09
CA ALA A 126 6.23 6.71 -3.13
C ALA A 126 7.10 5.51 -2.73
N GLN A 127 6.99 5.09 -1.46
CA GLN A 127 7.57 3.82 -1.03
C GLN A 127 6.71 2.66 -1.55
N LEU A 128 7.15 2.05 -2.65
CA LEU A 128 6.49 0.87 -3.21
C LEU A 128 6.69 -0.36 -2.31
N ALA A 129 5.70 -1.24 -2.32
CA ALA A 129 5.69 -2.46 -1.54
C ALA A 129 5.07 -3.60 -2.35
N THR A 130 5.52 -4.82 -2.11
CA THR A 130 4.87 -6.02 -2.63
C THR A 130 3.89 -6.54 -1.59
N LEU A 131 2.69 -6.90 -2.01
CA LEU A 131 1.74 -7.60 -1.16
C LEU A 131 2.16 -9.07 -1.01
N VAL A 132 2.48 -9.46 0.22
CA VAL A 132 2.91 -10.81 0.59
C VAL A 132 1.87 -11.41 1.53
N ASN A 133 1.56 -12.70 1.33
CA ASN A 133 0.70 -13.45 2.24
C ASN A 133 1.49 -13.85 3.48
N TYR A 134 0.93 -13.56 4.65
CA TYR A 134 1.44 -13.98 5.94
C TYR A 134 0.45 -14.92 6.62
N ASP A 135 0.98 -15.98 7.21
CA ASP A 135 0.26 -16.80 8.17
C ASP A 135 0.36 -16.17 9.54
N ARG A 136 -0.78 -15.99 10.20
CA ARG A 136 -0.86 -15.68 11.63
C ARG A 136 -0.73 -16.96 12.42
N LEU A 137 0.36 -17.09 13.16
CA LEU A 137 0.63 -18.23 14.03
C LEU A 137 0.51 -17.81 15.49
N GLN A 138 -0.37 -18.46 16.23
CA GLN A 138 -0.44 -18.39 17.69
C GLN A 138 0.55 -19.40 18.28
N LEU A 139 1.42 -18.91 19.15
CA LEU A 139 2.39 -19.67 19.92
C LEU A 139 1.96 -19.69 21.37
N ILE A 140 1.92 -20.87 22.00
CA ILE A 140 1.63 -21.03 23.43
C ILE A 140 2.80 -21.77 24.07
N PHE A 141 3.42 -21.16 25.09
CA PHE A 141 4.67 -21.64 25.68
C PHE A 141 4.86 -21.15 27.12
N ASP A 142 5.78 -21.79 27.84
CA ASP A 142 6.11 -21.41 29.22
C ASP A 142 7.09 -20.23 29.27
N TYR A 143 7.05 -19.45 30.36
CA TYR A 143 7.86 -18.24 30.52
C TYR A 143 9.36 -18.47 30.36
N SER A 144 9.86 -19.65 30.73
CA SER A 144 11.27 -20.04 30.61
C SER A 144 11.79 -20.06 29.16
N LEU A 145 10.89 -20.03 28.17
CA LEU A 145 11.25 -20.06 26.75
C LEU A 145 11.23 -18.68 26.08
N ILE A 146 10.83 -17.61 26.76
CA ILE A 146 10.62 -16.28 26.17
C ILE A 146 11.86 -15.79 25.43
N ASP A 147 13.01 -15.72 26.10
CA ASP A 147 14.19 -15.06 25.51
C ASP A 147 14.74 -15.86 24.32
N LYS A 148 14.79 -17.19 24.47
CA LYS A 148 15.21 -18.08 23.38
C LYS A 148 14.25 -17.98 22.18
N LEU A 149 12.95 -17.86 22.43
CA LEU A 149 11.94 -17.72 21.39
C LEU A 149 12.01 -16.37 20.69
N LYS A 150 12.16 -15.27 21.43
CA LYS A 150 12.35 -13.94 20.87
C LYS A 150 13.56 -13.91 19.93
N TYR A 151 14.70 -14.44 20.38
CA TYR A 151 15.89 -14.54 19.55
C TYR A 151 15.67 -15.38 18.28
N PHE A 152 14.96 -16.51 18.40
CA PHE A 152 14.63 -17.33 17.23
C PHE A 152 13.75 -16.55 16.24
N ILE A 153 12.67 -15.92 16.70
CA ILE A 153 11.74 -15.14 15.87
C ILE A 153 12.47 -14.03 15.12
N GLU A 154 13.33 -13.27 15.82
CA GLU A 154 14.13 -12.20 15.24
C GLU A 154 15.08 -12.72 14.16
N LYS A 155 15.82 -13.80 14.45
CA LYS A 155 16.73 -14.44 13.48
C LYS A 155 15.99 -14.97 12.24
N GLN A 156 14.74 -15.37 12.39
CA GLN A 156 13.89 -15.83 11.30
C GLN A 156 13.14 -14.68 10.59
N LYS A 157 13.36 -13.42 10.98
CA LYS A 157 12.67 -12.22 10.47
C LYS A 157 11.13 -12.32 10.57
N ALA A 158 10.61 -13.10 11.53
CA ALA A 158 9.19 -13.15 11.80
C ALA A 158 8.75 -11.95 12.64
N VAL A 159 7.53 -11.46 12.41
CA VAL A 159 7.03 -10.24 13.06
C VAL A 159 6.15 -10.61 14.24
N VAL A 160 6.48 -10.13 15.45
CA VAL A 160 5.61 -10.29 16.62
C VAL A 160 4.48 -9.25 16.56
N MET A 161 3.24 -9.70 16.62
CA MET A 161 2.05 -8.84 16.59
C MET A 161 1.57 -8.47 17.99
N GLU A 162 1.49 -9.46 18.87
CA GLU A 162 1.01 -9.30 20.25
C GLU A 162 1.61 -10.38 21.13
N THR A 163 1.69 -10.10 22.43
CA THR A 163 2.12 -11.06 23.44
C THR A 163 1.30 -10.85 24.70
N ASN A 164 0.64 -11.91 25.15
CA ASN A 164 -0.22 -11.94 26.33
C ASN A 164 0.39 -12.86 27.39
N TYR A 165 0.52 -12.32 28.60
CA TYR A 165 1.12 -13.00 29.75
C TYR A 165 0.01 -13.51 30.66
N GLN A 166 -0.26 -14.83 30.61
CA GLN A 166 -1.23 -15.51 31.48
C GLN A 166 -0.51 -16.64 32.24
N THR A 167 -1.21 -17.72 32.59
CA THR A 167 -0.57 -18.94 33.14
C THR A 167 0.50 -19.50 32.20
N LYS A 168 0.26 -19.39 30.88
CA LYS A 168 1.26 -19.55 29.83
C LYS A 168 1.35 -18.27 29.01
N VAL A 169 2.48 -18.07 28.35
CA VAL A 169 2.67 -16.97 27.41
C VAL A 169 2.00 -17.34 26.10
N GLN A 170 1.23 -16.40 25.55
CA GLN A 170 0.67 -16.51 24.22
C GLN A 170 1.22 -15.40 23.35
N ALA A 171 1.80 -15.74 22.21
CA ALA A 171 2.26 -14.74 21.24
C ALA A 171 1.61 -15.00 19.89
N VAL A 172 1.26 -13.94 19.17
CA VAL A 172 0.87 -14.05 17.76
C VAL A 172 2.01 -13.48 16.93
N ILE A 173 2.45 -14.26 15.95
CA ILE A 173 3.49 -13.85 15.01
C ILE A 173 2.98 -13.92 13.57
N LEU A 174 3.64 -13.19 12.69
CA LEU A 174 3.52 -13.32 11.25
C LEU A 174 4.74 -14.00 10.67
N VAL A 175 4.48 -14.98 9.83
CA VAL A 175 5.48 -15.65 9.00
C VAL A 175 4.95 -15.65 7.58
N GLU A 176 5.79 -15.38 6.59
CA GLU A 176 5.38 -15.49 5.19
C GLU A 176 4.79 -16.88 4.93
N THR A 177 3.64 -16.94 4.28
CA THR A 177 2.93 -18.21 4.02
C THR A 177 3.81 -19.20 3.25
N SER A 178 4.71 -18.70 2.41
CA SER A 178 5.72 -19.49 1.68
C SER A 178 6.70 -20.24 2.58
N ASP A 179 7.09 -19.67 3.73
CA ASP A 179 8.03 -20.29 4.69
C ASP A 179 7.34 -20.85 5.95
N SER A 180 6.05 -20.57 6.16
CA SER A 180 5.28 -20.95 7.35
C SER A 180 5.47 -22.42 7.79
N LYS A 181 5.39 -23.38 6.86
CA LYS A 181 5.59 -24.81 7.19
C LYS A 181 7.01 -25.12 7.65
N ASN A 182 8.01 -24.55 6.98
CA ASN A 182 9.41 -24.75 7.33
C ASN A 182 9.76 -24.04 8.64
N PHE A 183 9.25 -22.84 8.87
CA PHE A 183 9.36 -22.11 10.14
C PHE A 183 8.83 -22.96 11.30
N GLN A 184 7.62 -23.51 11.17
CA GLN A 184 7.02 -24.35 12.20
C GLN A 184 7.88 -25.59 12.52
N LYS A 185 8.44 -26.24 11.50
CA LYS A 185 9.37 -27.36 11.68
C LYS A 185 10.60 -26.94 12.48
N ARG A 186 11.29 -25.87 12.06
CA ARG A 186 12.49 -25.35 12.75
C ARG A 186 12.18 -24.97 14.21
N LEU A 187 11.00 -24.40 14.46
CA LEU A 187 10.54 -24.06 15.81
C LEU A 187 10.33 -25.32 16.66
N ILE A 188 9.59 -26.31 16.16
CA ILE A 188 9.32 -27.55 16.90
C ILE A 188 10.62 -28.27 17.24
N ASP A 189 11.56 -28.37 16.29
CA ASP A 189 12.86 -29.00 16.47
C ASP A 189 13.70 -28.29 17.55
N LEU A 190 13.81 -26.95 17.48
CA LEU A 190 14.64 -26.15 18.40
C LEU A 190 14.12 -26.14 19.85
N PHE A 191 12.81 -26.24 20.02
CA PHE A 191 12.14 -26.20 21.32
C PHE A 191 11.70 -27.58 21.82
N SER A 192 12.00 -28.64 21.07
CA SER A 192 11.65 -30.03 21.40
C SER A 192 10.15 -30.21 21.65
N GLY A 193 9.32 -29.56 20.83
CA GLY A 193 7.85 -29.62 20.94
C GLY A 193 7.22 -28.88 22.13
N ARG A 194 8.00 -28.14 22.93
CA ARG A 194 7.49 -27.39 24.10
C ARG A 194 6.68 -26.14 23.76
N ILE A 195 6.57 -25.79 22.47
CA ILE A 195 5.75 -24.69 21.98
C ILE A 195 4.61 -25.28 21.17
N ILE A 196 3.39 -24.99 21.58
CA ILE A 196 2.20 -25.30 20.79
C ILE A 196 2.06 -24.21 19.72
N VAL A 197 1.94 -24.61 18.46
CA VAL A 197 1.73 -23.71 17.33
C VAL A 197 0.37 -23.96 16.71
N LYS A 198 -0.39 -22.89 16.46
CA LYS A 198 -1.66 -22.95 15.75
C LYS A 198 -1.71 -21.86 14.69
N LYS A 199 -1.98 -22.20 13.44
CA LYS A 199 -2.35 -21.21 12.43
C LYS A 199 -3.77 -20.74 12.71
N ILE A 200 -3.95 -19.44 12.91
CA ILE A 200 -5.24 -18.84 13.29
C ILE A 200 -5.87 -18.04 12.15
N ASN A 201 -5.07 -17.49 11.22
CA ASN A 201 -5.56 -16.76 10.06
C ASN A 201 -4.46 -16.62 8.99
N GLU A 202 -4.83 -16.07 7.83
CA GLU A 202 -3.93 -15.53 6.82
C GLU A 202 -4.24 -14.04 6.61
N GLU A 203 -3.23 -13.24 6.32
CA GLU A 203 -3.42 -11.85 5.93
C GLU A 203 -2.40 -11.40 4.89
N LEU A 204 -2.88 -10.59 3.94
CA LEU A 204 -2.03 -9.98 2.92
C LEU A 204 -1.48 -8.66 3.47
N ARG A 205 -0.15 -8.47 3.46
CA ARG A 205 0.48 -7.25 3.97
C ARG A 205 1.50 -6.67 2.98
N PRO A 206 1.62 -5.34 2.90
CA PRO A 206 2.71 -4.70 2.17
C PRO A 206 4.05 -5.01 2.86
N SER A 207 4.95 -5.67 2.14
CA SER A 207 6.37 -5.82 2.47
C SER A 207 7.19 -4.88 1.57
N ILE A 208 8.15 -4.15 2.15
CA ILE A 208 8.94 -3.15 1.41
C ILE A 208 9.68 -3.86 0.27
N ILE A 209 9.67 -3.26 -0.92
CA ILE A 209 10.62 -3.67 -1.97
C ILE A 209 11.96 -3.09 -1.54
N GLU A 210 12.84 -3.94 -0.99
CA GLU A 210 14.24 -3.57 -0.80
C GLU A 210 14.83 -3.41 -2.21
N ASN A 211 15.13 -2.16 -2.60
CA ASN A 211 15.92 -1.92 -3.80
C ASN A 211 17.35 -2.36 -3.45
N GLU A 212 17.82 -3.42 -4.11
CA GLU A 212 19.26 -3.77 -4.14
C GLU A 212 20.10 -2.62 -4.71
#